data_AF-A0A2U1XI21-F1
#
_entry.id   AF-A0A2U1XI21-F1
#
_cell.length_a   1.000
_cell.length_b   1.000
_cell.length_c   1.000
_cell.angle_alpha   90.00
_cell.angle_beta   90.00
_cell.angle_gamma   90.00
#
_symmetry.space_group_name_H-M   'P 1'
#
loop_
_entity.id
_entity.type
_entity.pdbx_description
1 polymer ?
#
loop_
_entity_poly.entity_id
_entity_poly.type
_entity_poly.pdbx_seq_one_letter_code
_entity_poly.pdbx_strand_id
1 'polypeptide(L)' 'MLAQPLDDAQRVAVIVRLHANAAAPDCLSSGRPIAPGIVTAEIAAADLAGLEADPAVRSIALSRPLQSS' A
#
# COMPACT_ATOMS: atom_id res chain seq x y z
N MET A 1 0.66 -8.20 21.74
CA MET A 1 1.68 -7.90 20.72
C MET A 1 1.40 -6.50 20.23
N LEU A 2 2.06 -5.48 20.81
CA LEU A 2 1.84 -4.08 20.45
C LEU A 2 2.54 -3.85 19.12
N ALA A 3 1.80 -3.48 18.08
CA ALA A 3 2.39 -3.04 16.82
C ALA A 3 3.35 -1.89 17.15
N GLN A 4 4.64 -2.06 16.87
CA GLN A 4 5.59 -0.96 16.97
C GLN A 4 5.07 0.17 16.06
N PRO A 5 5.04 1.43 16.53
CA PRO A 5 4.67 2.54 15.68
C PRO A 5 5.63 2.51 14.49
N LEU A 6 5.07 2.39 13.29
CA LEU A 6 5.82 2.56 12.06
C LEU A 6 6.40 3.98 12.11
N ASP A 7 7.72 4.10 11.96
CA ASP A 7 8.33 5.39 11.71
C ASP A 7 7.77 5.93 10.39
N ASP A 8 7.37 7.19 10.35
CA ASP A 8 6.75 7.81 9.16
C ASP A 8 7.65 7.70 7.92
N ALA A 9 8.98 7.65 8.12
CA ALA A 9 9.95 7.44 7.05
C ALA A 9 10.12 5.98 6.62
N GLN A 10 9.59 5.01 7.39
CA GLN A 10 9.72 3.59 7.08
C GLN A 10 8.95 3.25 5.80
N ARG A 11 9.60 2.50 4.92
CA ARG A 11 8.98 1.99 3.70
C ARG A 11 8.24 0.69 4.00
N VAL A 12 6.98 0.61 3.58
CA VAL A 12 6.14 -0.58 3.73
C VAL A 12 5.70 -1.08 2.36
N ALA A 13 5.79 -2.40 2.17
CA ALA A 13 5.28 -3.05 0.97
C ALA A 13 3.77 -3.28 1.11
N VAL A 14 3.01 -2.78 0.15
CA VAL A 14 1.54 -2.82 0.14
C VAL A 14 1.02 -3.46 -1.13
N ILE A 15 -0.08 -4.19 -1.02
CA ILE A 15 -0.90 -4.62 -2.14
C ILE A 15 -2.23 -3.89 -2.03
N VAL A 16 -2.55 -3.11 -3.05
CA VAL A 16 -3.72 -2.23 -3.08
C VAL A 16 -4.67 -2.71 -4.16
N ARG A 17 -5.94 -2.86 -3.79
CA ARG A 17 -7.02 -3.07 -4.74
C ARG A 17 -7.75 -1.76 -4.95
N LEU A 18 -7.86 -1.35 -6.20
CA LEU A 18 -8.58 -0.15 -6.62
C LEU A 18 -10.02 -0.49 -7.03
N HIS A 19 -10.91 0.50 -6.94
CA HIS A 19 -12.21 0.45 -7.59
C HIS A 19 -12.05 0.42 -9.13
N ALA A 20 -13.04 -0.15 -9.81
CA ALA A 20 -13.03 -0.21 -11.27
C ALA A 20 -13.01 1.21 -11.85
N ASN A 21 -12.14 1.45 -12.84
CA ASN A 21 -11.95 2.74 -13.52
C ASN A 21 -11.46 3.89 -12.61
N ALA A 22 -11.02 3.60 -11.38
CA ALA A 22 -10.41 4.62 -10.53
C ALA A 22 -8.93 4.82 -10.90
N ALA A 23 -8.48 6.07 -10.87
CA ALA A 23 -7.06 6.38 -11.00
C ALA A 23 -6.29 5.93 -9.75
N ALA A 24 -5.07 5.43 -9.92
CA ALA A 24 -4.24 5.08 -8.78
C ALA A 24 -3.79 6.36 -8.04
N PRO A 25 -3.82 6.39 -6.70
CA PRO A 25 -3.28 7.50 -5.92
C PRO A 25 -1.81 7.77 -6.20
N ASP A 26 -1.37 9.01 -6.05
CA ASP A 26 0.00 9.44 -6.42
C ASP A 26 1.09 8.68 -5.67
N CYS A 27 0.86 8.28 -4.42
CA CYS A 27 1.80 7.47 -3.64
C CYS A 27 2.03 6.07 -4.25
N LEU A 28 1.15 5.60 -5.15
CA LEU A 28 1.29 4.36 -5.91
C LEU A 28 1.89 4.57 -7.32
N SER A 29 2.37 5.78 -7.68
CA SER A 29 2.88 6.08 -9.02
C SER A 29 4.04 5.16 -9.45
N SER A 30 4.88 4.76 -8.50
CA SER A 30 5.97 3.79 -8.71
C SER A 30 5.55 2.33 -8.51
N GLY A 31 4.26 2.08 -8.30
CA GLY A 31 3.70 0.76 -8.08
C GLY A 31 3.66 -0.08 -9.34
N ARG A 32 3.81 -1.40 -9.18
CA ARG A 32 3.71 -2.38 -10.25
C ARG A 32 2.29 -2.96 -10.28
N PRO A 33 1.58 -2.91 -11.41
CA PRO A 33 0.32 -3.64 -11.56
C PRO A 33 0.59 -5.15 -11.61
N ILE A 34 -0.19 -5.93 -10.87
CA ILE A 34 -0.09 -7.41 -10.84
C ILE A 34 -1.37 -8.10 -11.35
N ALA A 35 -2.49 -7.38 -11.35
CA ALA A 35 -3.75 -7.79 -11.97
C ALA A 35 -4.59 -6.53 -12.27
N PRO A 36 -5.68 -6.63 -13.05
CA PRO A 36 -6.59 -5.52 -13.28
C PRO A 36 -7.11 -4.94 -11.95
N GLY A 37 -6.83 -3.66 -11.70
CA GLY A 37 -7.20 -2.98 -10.46
C GLY A 37 -6.44 -3.45 -9.21
N ILE A 38 -5.32 -4.17 -9.35
CA ILE A 38 -4.46 -4.57 -8.22
C ILE A 38 -3.02 -4.12 -8.49
N VAL A 39 -2.49 -3.29 -7.58
CA VAL A 39 -1.16 -2.71 -7.65
C VAL A 39 -0.36 -3.12 -6.42
N THR A 40 0.90 -3.51 -6.60
CA THR A 40 1.86 -3.65 -5.50
C THR A 40 2.83 -2.48 -5.51
N ALA A 41 3.13 -1.92 -4.35
CA ALA A 41 4.04 -0.79 -4.23
C ALA A 41 4.78 -0.84 -2.89
N GLU A 42 5.93 -0.17 -2.84
CA GLU A 42 6.49 0.28 -1.57
C GLU A 42 6.11 1.76 -1.40
N ILE A 43 5.59 2.12 -0.23
CA ILE A 43 5.19 3.48 0.11
C ILE A 43 5.77 3.88 1.46
N ALA A 44 5.81 5.18 1.77
CA ALA A 44 6.13 5.61 3.14
C ALA A 44 4.97 5.24 4.08
N ALA A 45 5.26 4.89 5.32
CA ALA A 45 4.23 4.57 6.30
C ALA A 45 3.30 5.76 6.56
N ALA A 46 3.82 6.99 6.45
CA ALA A 46 3.03 8.23 6.55
C ALA A 46 1.90 8.33 5.50
N ASP A 47 2.08 7.72 4.32
CA ASP A 47 1.10 7.77 3.23
C ASP A 47 -0.07 6.79 3.45
N LEU A 48 0.06 5.86 4.41
CA LEU A 48 -0.90 4.77 4.59
C LEU A 48 -2.29 5.28 4.98
N ALA A 49 -2.36 6.26 5.90
CA ALA A 49 -3.63 6.84 6.33
C ALA A 49 -4.34 7.59 5.17
N GLY A 50 -3.56 8.29 4.33
CA GLY A 50 -4.09 8.92 3.12
C GLY A 50 -4.63 7.89 2.14
N LEU A 51 -3.91 6.79 1.97
CA LEU A 51 -4.30 5.69 1.08
C LEU A 51 -5.57 4.97 1.57
N GLU A 52 -5.73 4.79 2.89
CA GLU A 52 -6.94 4.19 3.48
C GLU A 52 -8.18 5.07 3.31
N ALA A 53 -8.00 6.40 3.29
CA ALA A 53 -9.07 7.36 3.09
C ALA A 53 -9.39 7.65 1.61
N ASP A 54 -8.56 7.16 0.68
CA ASP A 54 -8.67 7.48 -0.74
C ASP A 54 -9.88 6.77 -1.38
N PRO A 55 -10.77 7.49 -2.09
CA PRO A 55 -11.98 6.91 -2.68
C PRO A 55 -11.69 5.93 -3.83
N ALA A 56 -10.50 5.97 -4.43
CA ALA A 56 -10.08 4.99 -5.43
C ALA A 56 -9.74 3.64 -4.79
N VAL A 57 -9.43 3.60 -3.50
CA VAL A 57 -8.95 2.41 -2.80
C VAL A 57 -10.11 1.60 -2.24
N ARG A 58 -10.16 0.33 -2.64
CA ARG A 58 -11.14 -0.65 -2.14
C ARG A 58 -10.61 -1.41 -0.93
N SER A 59 -9.33 -1.76 -0.91
CA SER A 59 -8.70 -2.48 0.19
C SER A 59 -7.17 -2.42 0.10
N ILE A 60 -6.51 -2.49 1.24
CA ILE A 60 -5.05 -2.51 1.37
C ILE A 60 -4.64 -3.76 2.15
N ALA A 61 -3.58 -4.42 1.70
CA ALA A 61 -2.92 -5.49 2.42
C ALA A 61 -1.44 -5.14 2.63
N LEU A 62 -0.99 -5.16 3.88
CA LEU A 62 0.42 -4.98 4.23
C LEU A 62 1.17 -6.29 4.02
N SER A 63 2.26 -6.22 3.26
CA SER A 63 3.17 -7.35 3.07
C SER A 63 4.24 -7.34 4.15
N ARG A 64 4.49 -8.50 4.75
CA ARG A 64 5.60 -8.70 5.67
C ARG A 64 6.75 -9.42 4.96
N PRO A 65 8.01 -9.05 5.24
CA PRO A 65 9.13 -9.87 4.81
C PRO A 65 9.05 -11.24 5.51
N LEU A 66 9.36 -12.29 4.76
CA LEU A 66 9.58 -13.60 5.35
C LEU A 66 11.01 -13.61 5.91
N GLN A 67 11.17 -14.04 7.15
CA GLN A 67 12.51 -14.32 7.68
C GLN A 67 12.96 -15.65 7.07
N SER A 68 13.92 -15.58 6.16
CA SER A 68 14.66 -16.76 5.73
C SER A 68 15.72 -17.04 6.80
N SER A 69 15.52 -18.10 7.59
CA SER A 69 16.53 -18.64 8.51
C SER A 69 17.65 -19.35 7.76
#